data_AF-A0A3M1MVV4-F1
#
_entry.id   AF-A0A3M1MVV4-F1
#
_cell.length_a   1.000
_cell.length_b   1.000
_cell.length_c   1.000
_cell.angle_alpha   90.00
_cell.angle_beta   90.00
_cell.angle_gamma   90.00
#
_symmetry.space_group_name_H-M   'P 1'
#
loop_
_entity.id
_entity.type
_entity.pdbx_description
1 polymer ?
#
loop_
_entity_poly.entity_id
_entity_poly.type
_entity_poly.pdbx_seq_one_letter_code
_entity_poly.pdbx_strand_id
1 'polypeptide(L)'
;MPSVGQPVNNCSAPPQHACAKRSICKTCCKPRYANCGRRSVSPKPKSAWVPRKPAPTKPEETLMLKRFQQYFAPPAYADPETDRQARFITYILYVVYALAGLALALVPFGLTRADRVLPIALLLLAAGITVRQLLHHNRVRLGGILITSVVWGVLTISHAINGGIHSTSIATYTIVILIASLVLGRWGRWVFIVLSMLALWLFAYLENNRGVVFPGAGFSPSGLFVSMGITLIGINALIQVALRDLRLMVRRLEENQRRLQENNRDLEASRALLQNRTRELESQAKALQRRSTELRIIAEVGHTLAQLQDMDAILQNAVRLISEQFTFYHVGIFLLDAEKQYAVLRAANSEGGQRMLARHHRLKVGEQGIVGYVAAHREARIALDVGRDAQHFDNPDLPHTRSEMALPLIAAGDILGVLDIQSTQANAFSQEDINTLQVLADQLATAIRNALLFTESQRALEAARRAYAESTRQAWQQFLQERRQPGYLCDELDMVSPVQPEWTPEMQAALQAGRIITPDEHTLAAPVQVRGQTIGVVRLRKAADAPSWNEEERTLVQALVEQLALAVDSARLYTATQLRAERERLTAEIVNRMRASNDPQTILRTAVQELRNALGVSQAQVLLQPEEE
;
A
#
# COMPACT_ATOMS: atom_id res chain seq x y z
N MET A 1 -17.10 23.23 30.44
CA MET A 1 -16.63 23.33 31.83
C MET A 1 -17.77 22.90 32.75
N PRO A 2 -17.52 22.34 33.94
CA PRO A 2 -16.29 21.69 34.47
C PRO A 2 -16.41 20.15 34.30
N SER A 3 -15.61 19.20 34.83
CA SER A 3 -14.32 19.14 35.57
C SER A 3 -13.69 17.75 35.27
N VAL A 4 -12.37 17.60 35.04
CA VAL A 4 -11.32 17.17 36.02
C VAL A 4 -11.71 15.95 36.88
N GLY A 5 -10.94 14.84 36.97
CA GLY A 5 -9.68 14.48 36.28
C GLY A 5 -8.99 13.22 36.88
N GLN A 6 -7.77 12.91 36.39
CA GLN A 6 -6.81 11.84 36.81
C GLN A 6 -7.10 10.34 36.49
N PRO A 7 -6.11 9.61 35.93
CA PRO A 7 -5.91 8.17 36.10
C PRO A 7 -4.89 7.84 37.22
N VAL A 8 -4.74 6.56 37.56
CA VAL A 8 -4.05 6.07 38.77
C VAL A 8 -3.05 4.92 38.46
N ASN A 9 -2.04 4.73 39.33
CA ASN A 9 -1.06 3.62 39.40
C ASN A 9 0.03 3.51 38.31
N ASN A 10 1.21 2.91 38.56
CA ASN A 10 2.07 2.89 39.78
C ASN A 10 3.52 2.42 39.42
N CYS A 11 4.37 2.15 40.43
CA CYS A 11 5.76 1.63 40.39
C CYS A 11 6.04 0.48 39.36
N SER A 12 7.28 0.13 38.98
CA SER A 12 8.52 0.05 39.80
C SER A 12 9.83 -0.12 38.99
N ALA A 13 10.96 0.25 39.62
CA ALA A 13 12.32 -0.30 39.39
C ALA A 13 12.66 -1.20 40.63
N PRO A 14 13.81 -1.91 40.78
CA PRO A 14 15.14 -1.84 40.13
C PRO A 14 15.65 -3.28 39.75
N PRO A 15 16.93 -3.74 39.89
CA PRO A 15 18.24 -3.10 40.08
C PRO A 15 19.38 -3.58 39.12
N GLN A 16 20.60 -3.08 39.36
CA GLN A 16 21.87 -3.55 38.79
C GLN A 16 22.63 -4.42 39.80
N HIS A 17 23.47 -5.38 39.37
CA HIS A 17 24.78 -5.68 40.00
C HIS A 17 25.60 -6.78 39.28
N ALA A 18 26.91 -6.78 39.60
CA ALA A 18 27.85 -7.91 39.61
C ALA A 18 28.38 -8.54 38.30
N CYS A 19 29.69 -8.36 38.16
CA CYS A 19 30.60 -8.79 37.09
C CYS A 19 31.00 -10.29 37.11
N ALA A 20 31.69 -10.70 36.03
CA ALA A 20 32.77 -11.70 35.97
C ALA A 20 32.48 -13.23 35.88
N LYS A 21 32.77 -13.79 34.69
CA LYS A 21 33.93 -14.71 34.49
C LYS A 21 34.31 -14.83 33.00
N ARG A 22 35.49 -15.41 32.73
CA ARG A 22 36.12 -15.52 31.40
C ARG A 22 36.54 -16.97 31.10
N SER A 23 36.86 -17.21 29.82
CA SER A 23 37.71 -18.27 29.23
C SER A 23 37.19 -19.72 29.14
N ILE A 24 37.08 -20.19 27.89
CA ILE A 24 37.62 -21.45 27.32
C ILE A 24 37.80 -21.20 25.79
N CYS A 25 38.61 -22.03 25.13
CA CYS A 25 39.81 -21.58 24.41
C CYS A 25 40.19 -22.57 23.27
N LYS A 26 40.82 -22.08 22.19
CA LYS A 26 41.30 -22.83 20.99
C LYS A 26 40.13 -23.30 20.07
N THR A 27 40.31 -23.67 18.78
CA THR A 27 41.50 -24.22 18.07
C THR A 27 41.63 -23.71 16.60
N CYS A 28 42.64 -24.20 15.89
CA CYS A 28 43.28 -23.68 14.66
C CYS A 28 42.57 -23.89 13.29
N CYS A 29 43.17 -23.28 12.24
CA CYS A 29 43.34 -23.76 10.84
C CYS A 29 42.76 -22.95 9.65
N LYS A 30 43.69 -22.54 8.76
CA LYS A 30 43.54 -22.28 7.29
C LYS A 30 43.59 -23.65 6.53
N PRO A 31 43.50 -23.78 5.17
CA PRO A 31 43.43 -22.82 4.04
C PRO A 31 42.13 -23.04 3.17
N ARG A 32 41.95 -22.83 1.84
CA ARG A 32 42.78 -22.65 0.61
C ARG A 32 42.12 -21.75 -0.48
N TYR A 33 43.00 -21.15 -1.30
CA TYR A 33 43.03 -20.95 -2.78
C TYR A 33 41.87 -21.40 -3.70
N ALA A 34 41.64 -20.86 -4.92
CA ALA A 34 42.07 -19.59 -5.59
C ALA A 34 41.52 -19.43 -7.05
N ASN A 35 41.67 -18.21 -7.61
CA ASN A 35 42.00 -17.86 -9.02
C ASN A 35 40.97 -17.82 -10.19
N CYS A 36 41.21 -16.81 -11.06
CA CYS A 36 41.05 -16.72 -12.54
C CYS A 36 39.75 -16.18 -13.23
N GLY A 37 39.97 -15.43 -14.33
CA GLY A 37 38.96 -14.78 -15.23
C GLY A 37 38.78 -13.28 -14.94
N ARG A 38 39.15 -12.27 -15.77
CA ARG A 38 38.98 -11.97 -17.22
C ARG A 38 37.49 -11.88 -17.62
N ARG A 39 36.98 -10.85 -18.33
CA ARG A 39 37.62 -9.85 -19.25
C ARG A 39 36.73 -8.59 -19.48
N SER A 40 37.34 -7.40 -19.68
CA SER A 40 37.06 -6.28 -20.66
C SER A 40 35.63 -5.92 -21.13
N VAL A 41 35.24 -4.66 -21.49
CA VAL A 41 35.88 -3.68 -22.42
C VAL A 41 35.37 -2.21 -22.22
N SER A 42 36.31 -1.26 -22.00
CA SER A 42 36.45 0.17 -22.49
C SER A 42 35.26 1.18 -22.56
N PRO A 43 35.50 2.50 -22.83
CA PRO A 43 36.77 3.24 -22.97
C PRO A 43 36.92 4.50 -22.06
N LYS A 44 38.07 5.19 -22.17
CA LYS A 44 38.39 6.45 -21.47
C LYS A 44 38.36 7.67 -22.41
N PRO A 45 38.03 8.88 -21.93
CA PRO A 45 38.67 10.12 -22.40
C PRO A 45 40.03 10.36 -21.69
N LYS A 46 40.95 11.08 -22.33
CA LYS A 46 42.22 11.51 -21.73
C LYS A 46 42.11 12.92 -21.14
N SER A 47 42.67 13.16 -19.97
CA SER A 47 43.14 14.48 -19.54
C SER A 47 44.44 14.33 -18.73
N ALA A 48 45.26 15.38 -18.69
CA ALA A 48 46.68 15.25 -18.37
C ALA A 48 47.01 15.25 -16.88
N TRP A 49 48.02 14.47 -16.49
CA TRP A 49 48.70 14.62 -15.20
C TRP A 49 49.63 15.84 -15.25
N VAL A 50 49.45 16.76 -14.31
CA VAL A 50 50.42 17.84 -14.02
C VAL A 50 51.02 17.54 -12.65
N PRO A 51 52.36 17.51 -12.51
CA PRO A 51 52.99 17.20 -11.23
C PRO A 51 52.70 18.29 -10.19
N ARG A 52 52.24 17.90 -9.00
CA ARG A 52 52.13 18.81 -7.86
C ARG A 52 53.54 19.25 -7.44
N LYS A 53 53.86 20.53 -7.63
CA LYS A 53 55.01 21.16 -6.96
C LYS A 53 54.84 21.03 -5.44
N PRO A 54 55.92 20.88 -4.66
CA PRO A 54 55.84 21.04 -3.20
C PRO A 54 55.34 22.45 -2.88
N ALA A 55 54.57 22.59 -1.80
CA ALA A 55 54.13 23.90 -1.33
C ALA A 55 55.36 24.72 -0.91
N PRO A 56 55.48 26.00 -1.32
CA PRO A 56 56.56 26.84 -0.85
C PRO A 56 56.43 27.04 0.66
N THR A 57 57.48 26.70 1.39
CA THR A 57 57.66 27.19 2.77
C THR A 57 57.55 28.70 2.74
N LYS A 58 56.58 29.27 3.47
CA LYS A 58 56.53 30.73 3.65
C LYS A 58 57.87 31.18 4.22
N PRO A 59 58.42 32.33 3.79
CA PRO A 59 59.56 32.93 4.47
C PRO A 59 59.24 33.08 5.95
N GLU A 60 60.25 32.97 6.81
CA GLU A 60 60.13 33.49 8.16
C GLU A 60 59.96 35.01 8.05
N GLU A 61 58.71 35.49 8.14
CA GLU A 61 58.44 36.90 8.42
C GLU A 61 59.20 37.24 9.70
N THR A 62 60.27 38.03 9.55
CA THR A 62 61.16 38.35 10.66
C THR A 62 60.34 38.84 11.85
N LEU A 63 60.75 38.48 13.07
CA LEU A 63 60.01 38.83 14.28
C LEU A 63 59.75 40.36 14.37
N MET A 64 60.65 41.15 13.78
CA MET A 64 60.50 42.58 13.52
C MET A 64 59.26 42.92 12.67
N LEU A 65 59.11 42.34 11.47
CA LEU A 65 58.00 42.65 10.56
C LEU A 65 56.65 42.29 11.18
N LYS A 66 56.57 41.16 11.90
CA LYS A 66 55.34 40.73 12.57
C LYS A 66 54.99 41.62 13.76
N ARG A 67 55.98 42.00 14.58
CA ARG A 67 55.83 43.02 15.64
C ARG A 67 55.43 44.38 15.05
N PHE A 68 55.96 44.77 13.90
CA PHE A 68 55.62 46.03 13.22
C PHE A 68 54.15 46.02 12.75
N GLN A 69 53.70 44.98 12.03
CA GLN A 69 52.30 44.83 11.64
C GLN A 69 51.35 44.84 12.85
N GLN A 70 51.68 44.09 13.91
CA GLN A 70 50.92 44.10 15.18
C GLN A 70 50.93 45.47 15.87
N TYR A 71 52.05 46.21 15.81
CA TYR A 71 52.15 47.53 16.39
C TYR A 71 51.29 48.57 15.66
N PHE A 72 50.91 48.36 14.39
CA PHE A 72 49.99 49.23 13.64
C PHE A 72 48.52 48.74 13.61
N ALA A 73 48.25 47.43 13.70
CA ALA A 73 46.89 46.88 13.75
C ALA A 73 46.03 47.51 14.87
N PRO A 74 44.74 47.86 14.64
CA PRO A 74 43.93 48.51 15.67
C PRO A 74 43.78 47.61 16.92
N PRO A 75 44.10 48.10 18.13
CA PRO A 75 43.86 47.34 19.35
C PRO A 75 42.35 47.10 19.52
N ALA A 76 41.99 45.90 20.00
CA ALA A 76 40.62 45.49 20.25
C ALA A 76 40.26 45.65 21.75
N TYR A 77 39.03 46.04 22.04
CA TYR A 77 38.56 46.31 23.40
C TYR A 77 37.26 45.54 23.67
N ALA A 78 37.02 45.20 24.95
CA ALA A 78 35.83 44.42 25.34
C ALA A 78 34.52 45.23 25.32
N ASP A 79 34.60 46.56 25.41
CA ASP A 79 33.44 47.46 25.27
C ASP A 79 33.26 47.91 23.80
N PRO A 80 32.09 47.70 23.17
CA PRO A 80 31.84 48.10 21.79
C PRO A 80 31.97 49.60 21.49
N GLU A 81 31.85 50.51 22.47
CA GLU A 81 32.04 51.95 22.22
C GLU A 81 33.53 52.33 22.13
N THR A 82 34.35 51.92 23.09
CA THR A 82 35.81 52.15 23.09
C THR A 82 36.51 51.40 21.95
N ASP A 83 36.07 50.17 21.64
CA ASP A 83 36.56 49.39 20.51
C ASP A 83 36.29 50.09 19.16
N ARG A 84 35.09 50.67 19.00
CA ARG A 84 34.73 51.51 17.85
C ARG A 84 35.57 52.79 17.81
N GLN A 85 35.74 53.49 18.94
CA GLN A 85 36.54 54.73 19.02
C GLN A 85 38.01 54.47 18.66
N ALA A 86 38.61 53.40 19.17
CA ALA A 86 40.01 53.05 18.92
C ALA A 86 40.27 52.66 17.46
N ARG A 87 39.34 51.96 16.79
CA ARG A 87 39.40 51.76 15.33
C ARG A 87 39.37 53.08 14.57
N PHE A 88 38.44 53.99 14.89
CA PHE A 88 38.38 55.29 14.22
C PHE A 88 39.63 56.16 14.45
N ILE A 89 40.17 56.21 15.66
CA ILE A 89 41.46 56.87 15.93
C ILE A 89 42.58 56.23 15.10
N THR A 90 42.61 54.90 14.98
CA THR A 90 43.61 54.19 14.15
C THR A 90 43.50 54.56 12.66
N TYR A 91 42.29 54.66 12.10
CA TYR A 91 42.12 55.13 10.72
C TYR A 91 42.53 56.59 10.53
N ILE A 92 42.23 57.47 11.50
CA ILE A 92 42.67 58.88 11.48
C ILE A 92 44.21 58.95 11.52
N LEU A 93 44.87 58.14 12.34
CA LEU A 93 46.34 58.06 12.38
C LEU A 93 46.93 57.65 11.02
N TYR A 94 46.35 56.68 10.32
CA TYR A 94 46.81 56.31 8.97
C TYR A 94 46.69 57.48 7.98
N VAL A 95 45.60 58.23 8.00
CA VAL A 95 45.42 59.42 7.14
C VAL A 95 46.44 60.51 7.51
N VAL A 96 46.67 60.76 8.81
CA VAL A 96 47.67 61.73 9.28
C VAL A 96 49.08 61.33 8.87
N TYR A 97 49.46 60.04 8.99
CA TYR A 97 50.76 59.54 8.53
C TYR A 97 50.92 59.63 7.01
N ALA A 98 49.89 59.30 6.24
CA ALA A 98 49.91 59.40 4.78
C ALA A 98 50.07 60.87 4.31
N LEU A 99 49.34 61.80 4.92
CA LEU A 99 49.44 63.23 4.61
C LEU A 99 50.79 63.83 5.05
N ALA A 100 51.30 63.48 6.23
CA ALA A 100 52.61 63.92 6.69
C ALA A 100 53.75 63.37 5.82
N GLY A 101 53.68 62.09 5.43
CA GLY A 101 54.63 61.46 4.53
C GLY A 101 54.60 62.06 3.11
N LEU A 102 53.40 62.31 2.56
CA LEU A 102 53.24 62.99 1.27
C LEU A 102 53.80 64.42 1.31
N ALA A 103 53.49 65.19 2.35
CA ALA A 103 54.01 66.54 2.51
C ALA A 103 55.54 66.56 2.59
N LEU A 104 56.14 65.62 3.32
CA LEU A 104 57.60 65.46 3.41
C LEU A 104 58.21 65.08 2.04
N ALA A 105 57.56 64.18 1.30
CA ALA A 105 58.01 63.73 -0.03
C ALA A 105 57.93 64.81 -1.12
N LEU A 106 57.15 65.88 -0.92
CA LEU A 106 57.03 67.01 -1.85
C LEU A 106 58.11 68.09 -1.64
N VAL A 107 58.86 68.05 -0.53
CA VAL A 107 59.92 69.04 -0.22
C VAL A 107 61.10 68.98 -1.23
N PRO A 108 61.66 67.81 -1.61
CA PRO A 108 62.79 67.74 -2.55
C PRO A 108 62.48 68.26 -3.96
N PHE A 109 61.19 68.28 -4.34
CA PHE A 109 60.73 68.76 -5.66
C PHE A 109 60.49 70.28 -5.71
N GLY A 110 60.77 71.02 -4.63
CA GLY A 110 60.53 72.47 -4.55
C GLY A 110 59.05 72.89 -4.53
N LEU A 111 58.12 71.92 -4.58
CA LEU A 111 56.67 72.15 -4.59
C LEU A 111 56.14 72.70 -3.25
N THR A 112 56.92 72.59 -2.18
CA THR A 112 56.58 73.14 -0.86
C THR A 112 57.81 73.71 -0.16
N ARG A 113 57.59 74.68 0.74
CA ARG A 113 58.65 75.32 1.55
C ARG A 113 59.09 74.43 2.72
N ALA A 114 60.35 73.98 2.69
CA ALA A 114 60.94 73.12 3.71
C ALA A 114 60.82 73.69 5.13
N ASP A 115 61.05 74.99 5.29
CA ASP A 115 60.95 75.76 6.53
C ASP A 115 59.56 75.69 7.19
N ARG A 116 58.50 75.52 6.40
CA ARG A 116 57.11 75.45 6.88
C ARG A 116 56.62 74.02 7.06
N VAL A 117 56.97 73.12 6.14
CA VAL A 117 56.41 71.75 6.10
C VAL A 117 57.10 70.82 7.08
N LEU A 118 58.44 70.90 7.21
CA LEU A 118 59.22 69.99 8.05
C LEU A 118 58.76 69.96 9.53
N PRO A 119 58.60 71.10 10.25
CA PRO A 119 58.16 71.07 11.65
C PRO A 119 56.73 70.55 11.82
N ILE A 120 55.83 70.82 10.87
CA ILE A 120 54.44 70.35 10.91
C ILE A 120 54.39 68.83 10.72
N ALA A 121 55.11 68.29 9.73
CA ALA A 121 55.17 66.85 9.48
C ALA A 121 55.76 66.10 10.69
N LEU A 122 56.84 66.61 11.28
CA LEU A 122 57.46 66.02 12.48
C LEU A 122 56.52 66.05 13.68
N LEU A 123 55.79 67.14 13.91
CA LEU A 123 54.82 67.26 15.00
C LEU A 123 53.63 66.29 14.83
N LEU A 124 53.10 66.15 13.61
CA LEU A 124 52.05 65.17 13.30
C LEU A 124 52.53 63.71 13.52
N LEU A 125 53.75 63.38 13.11
CA LEU A 125 54.34 62.05 13.31
C LEU A 125 54.57 61.76 14.80
N ALA A 126 55.18 62.69 15.54
CA ALA A 126 55.44 62.53 16.97
C ALA A 126 54.14 62.42 17.78
N ALA A 127 53.14 63.27 17.51
CA ALA A 127 51.83 63.17 18.13
C ALA A 127 51.15 61.84 17.80
N GLY A 128 51.22 61.39 16.54
CA GLY A 128 50.65 60.11 16.13
C GLY A 128 51.26 58.92 16.88
N ILE A 129 52.58 58.90 17.07
CA ILE A 129 53.30 57.89 17.86
C ILE A 129 52.84 57.93 19.33
N THR A 130 52.69 59.11 19.93
CA THR A 130 52.19 59.26 21.30
C THR A 130 50.73 58.78 21.44
N VAL A 131 49.85 59.11 20.48
CA VAL A 131 48.46 58.61 20.43
C VAL A 131 48.43 57.09 20.27
N ARG A 132 49.33 56.53 19.44
CA ARG A 132 49.50 55.09 19.25
C ARG A 132 49.91 54.39 20.55
N GLN A 133 50.83 54.99 21.31
CA GLN A 133 51.24 54.50 22.61
C GLN A 133 50.11 54.60 23.64
N LEU A 134 49.35 55.72 23.67
CA LEU A 134 48.19 55.89 24.54
C LEU A 134 47.08 54.86 24.27
N LEU A 135 46.84 54.49 23.01
CA LEU A 135 45.94 53.40 22.65
C LEU A 135 46.41 52.08 23.27
N HIS A 136 47.67 51.68 23.06
CA HIS A 136 48.22 50.45 23.66
C HIS A 136 48.23 50.46 25.21
N HIS A 137 48.23 51.63 25.85
CA HIS A 137 48.08 51.78 27.31
C HIS A 137 46.61 51.91 27.78
N ASN A 138 45.63 51.53 26.95
CA ASN A 138 44.19 51.60 27.23
C ASN A 138 43.67 53.01 27.57
N ARG A 139 44.35 54.06 27.10
CA ARG A 139 44.02 55.48 27.33
C ARG A 139 43.32 56.10 26.10
N VAL A 140 42.36 55.37 25.53
CA VAL A 140 41.66 55.71 24.26
C VAL A 140 41.16 57.15 24.22
N ARG A 141 40.50 57.63 25.29
CA ARG A 141 40.00 59.01 25.36
C ARG A 141 41.11 60.06 25.31
N LEU A 142 42.25 59.84 25.98
CA LEU A 142 43.39 60.76 25.96
C LEU A 142 44.08 60.76 24.59
N GLY A 143 44.21 59.59 23.95
CA GLY A 143 44.67 59.49 22.56
C GLY A 143 43.73 60.23 21.59
N GLY A 144 42.41 60.07 21.76
CA GLY A 144 41.40 60.79 20.99
C GLY A 144 41.45 62.31 21.20
N ILE A 145 41.68 62.79 22.42
CA ILE A 145 41.84 64.22 22.69
C ILE A 145 43.11 64.71 22.00
N LEU A 146 44.25 64.04 22.23
CA LEU A 146 45.54 64.45 21.70
C LEU A 146 45.55 64.53 20.17
N ILE A 147 45.04 63.52 19.45
CA ILE A 147 45.00 63.57 17.98
C ILE A 147 44.08 64.70 17.47
N THR A 148 42.92 64.90 18.11
CA THR A 148 41.96 65.94 17.68
C THR A 148 42.52 67.33 17.96
N SER A 149 43.15 67.56 19.12
CA SER A 149 43.81 68.82 19.48
C SER A 149 45.01 69.14 18.58
N VAL A 150 45.81 68.13 18.22
CA VAL A 150 46.97 68.32 17.34
C VAL A 150 46.54 68.60 15.91
N VAL A 151 45.57 67.84 15.36
CA VAL A 151 45.03 68.11 14.02
C VAL A 151 44.38 69.49 13.98
N TRP A 152 43.58 69.86 14.99
CA TRP A 152 43.03 71.22 15.11
C TRP A 152 44.13 72.29 15.11
N GLY A 153 45.11 72.18 16.01
CA GLY A 153 46.17 73.17 16.18
C GLY A 153 47.05 73.32 14.93
N VAL A 154 47.39 72.22 14.26
CA VAL A 154 48.14 72.24 12.98
C VAL A 154 47.34 72.97 11.89
N LEU A 155 46.03 72.74 11.80
CA LEU A 155 45.18 73.42 10.81
C LEU A 155 45.01 74.91 11.15
N THR A 156 44.80 75.26 12.41
CA THR A 156 44.79 76.65 12.91
C THR A 156 46.10 77.38 12.58
N ILE A 157 47.27 76.77 12.85
CA ILE A 157 48.59 77.34 12.52
C ILE A 157 48.78 77.45 10.99
N SER A 158 48.31 76.46 10.23
CA SER A 158 48.35 76.52 8.76
C SER A 158 47.53 77.68 8.19
N HIS A 159 46.33 77.95 8.73
CA HIS A 159 45.54 79.13 8.34
C HIS A 159 46.25 80.45 8.71
N ALA A 160 46.88 80.52 9.89
CA ALA A 160 47.67 81.69 10.30
C ALA A 160 48.82 82.02 9.34
N ILE A 161 49.49 80.99 8.80
CA ILE A 161 50.67 81.09 7.94
C ILE A 161 50.32 81.38 6.46
N ASN A 162 49.09 81.05 6.03
CA ASN A 162 48.69 81.00 4.62
C ASN A 162 47.62 82.04 4.21
N GLY A 163 47.33 83.05 5.03
CA GLY A 163 46.48 84.19 4.63
C GLY A 163 45.28 84.52 5.51
N GLY A 164 45.14 83.89 6.69
CA GLY A 164 44.05 84.18 7.61
C GLY A 164 42.74 83.49 7.24
N ILE A 165 41.62 84.21 7.26
CA ILE A 165 40.28 83.64 7.16
C ILE A 165 39.83 83.57 5.70
N HIS A 166 39.92 82.38 5.12
CA HIS A 166 39.34 82.07 3.81
C HIS A 166 38.18 81.07 3.94
N SER A 167 37.35 80.95 2.91
CA SER A 167 36.19 80.04 2.89
C SER A 167 36.55 78.58 3.18
N THR A 168 37.77 78.17 2.84
CA THR A 168 38.35 76.86 3.15
C THR A 168 38.39 76.58 4.66
N SER A 169 38.66 77.58 5.51
CA SER A 169 38.75 77.43 6.96
C SER A 169 37.45 76.89 7.59
N ILE A 170 36.28 77.26 7.05
CA ILE A 170 34.98 76.75 7.54
C ILE A 170 34.88 75.24 7.29
N ALA A 171 35.23 74.78 6.08
CA ALA A 171 35.24 73.35 5.75
C ALA A 171 36.27 72.59 6.59
N THR A 172 37.47 73.15 6.77
CA THR A 172 38.53 72.56 7.59
C THR A 172 38.13 72.39 9.06
N TYR A 173 37.58 73.42 9.70
CA TYR A 173 37.07 73.30 11.08
C TYR A 173 35.83 72.39 11.18
N THR A 174 34.97 72.34 10.15
CA THR A 174 33.85 71.38 10.08
C THR A 174 34.36 69.94 10.15
N ILE A 175 35.44 69.60 9.42
CA ILE A 175 36.06 68.28 9.44
C ILE A 175 36.63 67.96 10.84
N VAL A 176 37.27 68.92 11.51
CA VAL A 176 37.74 68.73 12.90
C VAL A 176 36.58 68.49 13.87
N ILE A 177 35.50 69.27 13.76
CA ILE A 177 34.31 69.13 14.60
C ILE A 177 33.60 67.78 14.35
N LEU A 178 33.60 67.29 13.11
CA LEU A 178 33.11 65.96 12.74
C LEU A 178 33.97 64.86 13.40
N ILE A 179 35.30 64.96 13.30
CA ILE A 179 36.25 64.03 13.96
C ILE A 179 36.03 64.06 15.48
N ALA A 180 35.97 65.24 16.09
CA ALA A 180 35.70 65.42 17.52
C ALA A 180 34.35 64.78 17.95
N SER A 181 33.31 64.95 17.14
CA SER A 181 31.98 64.36 17.39
C SER A 181 31.98 62.83 17.35
N LEU A 182 32.84 62.24 16.52
CA LEU A 182 32.89 60.82 16.24
C LEU A 182 33.88 60.07 17.17
N VAL A 183 34.96 60.75 17.59
CA VAL A 183 36.00 60.22 18.50
C VAL A 183 35.71 60.54 19.97
N LEU A 184 35.25 61.75 20.29
CA LEU A 184 35.06 62.25 21.65
C LEU A 184 33.59 62.40 22.07
N GLY A 185 32.67 62.01 21.18
CA GLY A 185 31.23 62.00 21.43
C GLY A 185 30.66 63.39 21.73
N ARG A 186 29.59 63.42 22.55
CA ARG A 186 28.75 64.62 22.73
C ARG A 186 29.49 65.84 23.27
N TRP A 187 30.52 65.64 24.10
CA TRP A 187 31.22 66.69 24.84
C TRP A 187 32.38 67.28 24.07
N GLY A 188 33.29 66.44 23.54
CA GLY A 188 34.45 66.92 22.80
C GLY A 188 34.06 67.74 21.57
N ARG A 189 32.96 67.37 20.88
CA ARG A 189 32.32 68.21 19.86
C ARG A 189 32.16 69.67 20.30
N TRP A 190 31.50 69.92 21.43
CA TRP A 190 31.21 71.29 21.88
C TRP A 190 32.50 72.04 22.22
N VAL A 191 33.48 71.37 22.82
CA VAL A 191 34.82 71.93 23.07
C VAL A 191 35.49 72.35 21.76
N PHE A 192 35.48 71.51 20.72
CA PHE A 192 36.08 71.84 19.43
C PHE A 192 35.29 72.85 18.59
N ILE A 193 33.96 72.96 18.77
CA ILE A 193 33.17 74.08 18.22
C ILE A 193 33.64 75.39 18.84
N VAL A 194 33.66 75.48 20.18
CA VAL A 194 34.05 76.70 20.90
C VAL A 194 35.51 77.08 20.61
N LEU A 195 36.44 76.13 20.63
CA LEU A 195 37.85 76.38 20.26
C LEU A 195 37.98 76.92 18.84
N SER A 196 37.31 76.30 17.84
CA SER A 196 37.37 76.75 16.45
C SER A 196 36.76 78.15 16.27
N MET A 197 35.65 78.44 16.94
CA MET A 197 35.05 79.77 16.94
C MET A 197 35.98 80.82 17.59
N LEU A 198 36.63 80.50 18.72
CA LEU A 198 37.59 81.39 19.37
C LEU A 198 38.83 81.65 18.51
N ALA A 199 39.34 80.64 17.80
CA ALA A 199 40.45 80.82 16.86
C ALA A 199 40.06 81.71 15.66
N LEU A 200 38.86 81.52 15.09
CA LEU A 200 38.34 82.37 14.03
C LEU A 200 38.15 83.82 14.50
N TRP A 201 37.61 84.04 15.71
CA TRP A 201 37.51 85.38 16.30
C TRP A 201 38.87 86.03 16.51
N LEU A 202 39.85 85.27 17.02
CA LEU A 202 41.21 85.76 17.24
C LEU A 202 41.88 86.16 15.91
N PHE A 203 41.70 85.40 14.84
CA PHE A 203 42.21 85.78 13.52
C PHE A 203 41.57 87.08 13.02
N ALA A 204 40.24 87.19 13.04
CA ALA A 204 39.53 88.39 12.58
C ALA A 204 39.91 89.63 13.43
N TYR A 205 40.09 89.45 14.74
CA TYR A 205 40.55 90.51 15.64
C TYR A 205 41.98 90.97 15.31
N LEU A 206 42.90 90.04 15.04
CA LEU A 206 44.29 90.36 14.68
C LEU A 206 44.39 91.04 13.32
N GLU A 207 43.63 90.56 12.33
CA GLU A 207 43.53 91.13 10.98
C GLU A 207 43.02 92.57 11.03
N ASN A 208 41.91 92.82 11.75
CA ASN A 208 41.32 94.15 11.89
C ASN A 208 42.20 95.15 12.68
N ASN A 209 42.98 94.69 13.67
CA ASN A 209 43.63 95.58 14.65
C ASN A 209 45.16 95.71 14.52
N ARG A 210 45.84 94.93 13.67
CA ARG A 210 47.32 94.97 13.55
C ARG A 210 47.85 95.26 12.14
N GLY A 211 47.00 95.64 11.20
CA GLY A 211 47.44 96.06 9.85
C GLY A 211 48.10 94.97 9.02
N VAL A 212 47.86 93.69 9.36
CA VAL A 212 48.31 92.55 8.56
C VAL A 212 47.35 92.40 7.39
N VAL A 213 47.65 93.05 6.27
CA VAL A 213 46.75 93.14 5.12
C VAL A 213 46.64 91.80 4.41
N PHE A 214 45.46 91.18 4.51
CA PHE A 214 44.97 90.20 3.53
C PHE A 214 43.75 90.78 2.79
N PRO A 215 43.60 90.52 1.48
CA PRO A 215 42.62 91.23 0.67
C PRO A 215 41.21 90.64 0.79
N GLY A 216 40.42 91.19 1.71
CA GLY A 216 38.99 91.43 1.49
C GLY A 216 37.99 90.39 1.98
N ALA A 217 37.47 90.62 3.20
CA ALA A 217 36.09 90.31 3.54
C ALA A 217 35.57 91.37 4.55
N GLY A 218 34.64 92.24 4.13
CA GLY A 218 34.22 93.44 4.87
C GLY A 218 33.31 93.18 6.08
N PHE A 219 33.68 92.27 6.96
CA PHE A 219 32.89 91.87 8.14
C PHE A 219 33.59 92.22 9.45
N SER A 220 32.83 92.59 10.46
CA SER A 220 33.38 92.77 11.82
C SER A 220 33.77 91.41 12.45
N PRO A 221 34.78 91.38 13.35
CA PRO A 221 35.17 90.14 14.03
C PRO A 221 34.03 89.46 14.81
N SER A 222 33.08 90.24 15.33
CA SER A 222 31.85 89.73 15.95
C SER A 222 30.86 89.14 14.94
N GLY A 223 30.71 89.76 13.76
CA GLY A 223 29.85 89.26 12.69
C GLY A 223 30.32 87.93 12.10
N LEU A 224 31.63 87.76 11.91
CA LEU A 224 32.22 86.49 11.48
C LEU A 224 32.04 85.40 12.55
N PHE A 225 32.31 85.71 13.82
CA PHE A 225 32.13 84.76 14.92
C PHE A 225 30.69 84.23 15.03
N VAL A 226 29.69 85.10 14.93
CA VAL A 226 28.27 84.72 14.98
C VAL A 226 27.86 83.91 13.75
N SER A 227 28.17 84.39 12.54
CA SER A 227 27.77 83.71 11.30
C SER A 227 28.43 82.34 11.14
N MET A 228 29.75 82.24 11.37
CA MET A 228 30.48 80.97 11.32
C MET A 228 30.05 80.03 12.45
N GLY A 229 29.77 80.54 13.65
CA GLY A 229 29.21 79.74 14.75
C GLY A 229 27.89 79.08 14.38
N ILE A 230 26.96 79.85 13.82
CA ILE A 230 25.67 79.35 13.32
C ILE A 230 25.87 78.28 12.23
N THR A 231 26.74 78.54 11.24
CA THR A 231 27.03 77.58 10.16
C THR A 231 27.63 76.27 10.69
N LEU A 232 28.64 76.33 11.57
CA LEU A 232 29.29 75.14 12.12
C LEU A 232 28.34 74.32 13.01
N ILE A 233 27.53 74.99 13.84
CA ILE A 233 26.51 74.33 14.67
C ILE A 233 25.44 73.67 13.79
N GLY A 234 24.94 74.38 12.76
CA GLY A 234 23.93 73.91 11.83
C GLY A 234 24.36 72.70 11.00
N ILE A 235 25.56 72.74 10.40
CA ILE A 235 26.12 71.61 9.64
C ILE A 235 26.28 70.38 10.54
N ASN A 236 26.82 70.53 11.76
CA ASN A 236 26.87 69.42 12.70
C ASN A 236 25.47 68.91 13.10
N ALA A 237 24.48 69.79 13.30
CA ALA A 237 23.13 69.36 13.64
C ALA A 237 22.53 68.50 12.52
N LEU A 238 22.68 68.92 11.26
CA LEU A 238 22.25 68.18 10.07
C LEU A 238 22.93 66.81 9.98
N ILE A 239 24.26 66.75 10.17
CA ILE A 239 25.02 65.49 10.18
C ILE A 239 24.53 64.54 11.28
N GLN A 240 24.16 65.05 12.46
CA GLN A 240 23.67 64.21 13.56
C GLN A 240 22.26 63.67 13.31
N VAL A 241 21.40 64.40 12.59
CA VAL A 241 20.11 63.89 12.10
C VAL A 241 20.35 62.75 11.10
N ALA A 242 21.20 62.97 10.09
CA ALA A 242 21.54 61.94 9.10
C ALA A 242 22.17 60.69 9.75
N LEU A 243 23.10 60.85 10.70
CA LEU A 243 23.71 59.74 11.44
C LEU A 243 22.72 59.03 12.38
N ARG A 244 21.69 59.71 12.89
CA ARG A 244 20.62 59.08 13.67
C ARG A 244 19.73 58.23 12.77
N ASP A 245 19.29 58.78 11.64
CA ASP A 245 18.37 58.11 10.73
C ASP A 245 19.01 56.90 10.05
N LEU A 246 20.27 57.02 9.59
CA LEU A 246 21.06 55.91 9.07
C LEU A 246 21.16 54.74 10.07
N ARG A 247 21.34 55.02 11.37
CA ARG A 247 21.36 53.98 12.42
C ARG A 247 20.00 53.32 12.64
N LEU A 248 18.91 54.05 12.48
CA LEU A 248 17.54 53.51 12.55
C LEU A 248 17.24 52.65 11.31
N MET A 249 17.66 53.08 10.13
CA MET A 249 17.49 52.32 8.89
C MET A 249 18.31 51.02 8.90
N VAL A 250 19.57 51.04 9.35
CA VAL A 250 20.37 49.81 9.53
C VAL A 250 19.70 48.82 10.48
N ARG A 251 19.17 49.27 11.63
CA ARG A 251 18.43 48.39 12.55
C ARG A 251 17.18 47.78 11.92
N ARG A 252 16.39 48.56 11.17
CA ARG A 252 15.22 48.06 10.44
C ARG A 252 15.60 47.02 9.38
N LEU A 253 16.75 47.19 8.72
CA LEU A 253 17.28 46.21 7.77
C LEU A 253 17.72 44.93 8.47
N GLU A 254 18.43 45.01 9.60
CA GLU A 254 18.81 43.85 10.43
C GLU A 254 17.57 43.08 10.95
N GLU A 255 16.53 43.78 11.41
CA GLU A 255 15.27 43.18 11.87
C GLU A 255 14.49 42.50 10.73
N ASN A 256 14.36 43.17 9.57
CA ASN A 256 13.72 42.59 8.39
C ASN A 256 14.50 41.38 7.85
N GLN A 257 15.83 41.42 7.87
CA GLN A 257 16.67 40.30 7.44
C GLN A 257 16.50 39.08 8.35
N ARG A 258 16.37 39.26 9.67
CA ARG A 258 16.05 38.17 10.61
C ARG A 258 14.68 37.55 10.31
N ARG A 259 13.63 38.38 10.17
CA ARG A 259 12.28 37.91 9.84
C ARG A 259 12.23 37.12 8.53
N LEU A 260 12.99 37.54 7.51
CA LEU A 260 13.11 36.80 6.25
C LEU A 260 13.86 35.46 6.42
N GLN A 261 14.86 35.40 7.30
CA GLN A 261 15.55 34.14 7.62
C GLN A 261 14.68 33.17 8.44
N GLU A 262 13.84 33.68 9.34
CA GLU A 262 12.86 32.92 10.11
C GLU A 262 11.77 32.36 9.17
N ASN A 263 11.10 33.21 8.40
CA ASN A 263 10.07 32.80 7.43
C ASN A 263 10.59 31.77 6.40
N ASN A 264 11.84 31.92 5.92
CA ASN A 264 12.42 30.95 4.98
C ASN A 264 12.66 29.58 5.63
N ARG A 265 13.09 29.52 6.90
CA ARG A 265 13.26 28.25 7.63
C ARG A 265 11.93 27.54 7.86
N ASP A 266 10.90 28.29 8.23
CA ASP A 266 9.56 27.73 8.44
C ASP A 266 8.95 27.23 7.12
N LEU A 267 9.22 27.93 6.00
CA LEU A 267 8.84 27.51 4.66
C LEU A 267 9.59 26.23 4.22
N GLU A 268 10.90 26.12 4.51
CA GLU A 268 11.71 24.94 4.25
C GLU A 268 11.25 23.73 5.08
N ALA A 269 10.97 23.91 6.37
CA ALA A 269 10.43 22.89 7.25
C ALA A 269 9.04 22.41 6.78
N SER A 270 8.16 23.35 6.40
CA SER A 270 6.82 23.04 5.87
C SER A 270 6.90 22.26 4.54
N ARG A 271 7.83 22.65 3.64
CA ARG A 271 8.09 21.92 2.39
C ARG A 271 8.60 20.50 2.64
N ALA A 272 9.51 20.32 3.59
CA ALA A 272 10.04 19.00 3.95
C ALA A 272 8.95 18.09 4.53
N LEU A 273 8.08 18.61 5.40
CA LEU A 273 6.93 17.90 5.95
C LEU A 273 5.95 17.45 4.84
N LEU A 274 5.59 18.36 3.94
CA LEU A 274 4.72 18.05 2.80
C LEU A 274 5.33 16.98 1.89
N GLN A 275 6.62 17.10 1.52
CA GLN A 275 7.31 16.09 0.72
C GLN A 275 7.32 14.71 1.38
N ASN A 276 7.48 14.64 2.70
CA ASN A 276 7.42 13.37 3.42
C ASN A 276 6.00 12.78 3.39
N ARG A 277 4.98 13.60 3.65
CA ARG A 277 3.58 13.13 3.65
C ARG A 277 3.10 12.70 2.26
N THR A 278 3.53 13.37 1.19
CA THR A 278 3.23 12.94 -0.19
C THR A 278 3.85 11.56 -0.48
N ARG A 279 5.10 11.30 -0.09
CA ARG A 279 5.74 9.98 -0.26
C ARG A 279 5.02 8.87 0.52
N GLU A 280 4.57 9.17 1.73
CA GLU A 280 3.80 8.24 2.56
C GLU A 280 2.45 7.90 1.89
N LEU A 281 1.70 8.92 1.44
CA LEU A 281 0.45 8.74 0.71
C LEU A 281 0.65 7.99 -0.62
N GLU A 282 1.73 8.27 -1.36
CA GLU A 282 2.09 7.49 -2.55
C GLU A 282 2.36 6.01 -2.24
N SER A 283 3.03 5.70 -1.12
CA SER A 283 3.27 4.30 -0.74
C SER A 283 1.98 3.58 -0.31
N GLN A 284 1.10 4.27 0.43
CA GLN A 284 -0.20 3.76 0.84
C GLN A 284 -1.11 3.53 -0.38
N ALA A 285 -1.16 4.48 -1.32
CA ALA A 285 -1.90 4.35 -2.57
C ALA A 285 -1.39 3.19 -3.44
N LYS A 286 -0.06 3.01 -3.55
CA LYS A 286 0.54 1.87 -4.28
C LYS A 286 0.23 0.52 -3.61
N ALA A 287 0.21 0.45 -2.28
CA ALA A 287 -0.19 -0.75 -1.54
C ALA A 287 -1.68 -1.08 -1.71
N LEU A 288 -2.56 -0.08 -1.58
CA LEU A 288 -4.00 -0.23 -1.81
C LEU A 288 -4.31 -0.65 -3.26
N GLN A 289 -3.63 -0.07 -4.25
CA GLN A 289 -3.83 -0.40 -5.66
C GLN A 289 -3.41 -1.84 -5.99
N ARG A 290 -2.32 -2.34 -5.38
CA ARG A 290 -1.91 -3.75 -5.47
C ARG A 290 -2.98 -4.68 -4.91
N ARG A 291 -3.37 -4.47 -3.65
CA ARG A 291 -4.40 -5.29 -2.98
C ARG A 291 -5.77 -5.26 -3.68
N SER A 292 -6.14 -4.11 -4.27
CA SER A 292 -7.32 -3.98 -5.13
C SER A 292 -7.20 -4.81 -6.42
N THR A 293 -6.01 -4.82 -7.05
CA THR A 293 -5.74 -5.60 -8.26
C THR A 293 -5.75 -7.11 -7.98
N GLU A 294 -5.13 -7.54 -6.88
CA GLU A 294 -5.11 -8.93 -6.40
C GLU A 294 -6.54 -9.44 -6.13
N LEU A 295 -7.33 -8.69 -5.34
CA LEU A 295 -8.73 -9.03 -5.07
C LEU A 295 -9.61 -9.06 -6.33
N ARG A 296 -9.33 -8.19 -7.31
CA ARG A 296 -10.03 -8.19 -8.61
C ARG A 296 -9.75 -9.45 -9.41
N ILE A 297 -8.49 -9.91 -9.47
CA ILE A 297 -8.11 -11.17 -10.14
C ILE A 297 -8.77 -12.37 -9.45
N ILE A 298 -8.79 -12.38 -8.11
CA ILE A 298 -9.46 -13.42 -7.32
C ILE A 298 -10.95 -13.49 -7.65
N ALA A 299 -11.65 -12.35 -7.63
CA ALA A 299 -13.08 -12.29 -7.94
C ALA A 299 -13.40 -12.67 -9.39
N GLU A 300 -12.53 -12.32 -10.35
CA GLU A 300 -12.65 -12.66 -11.77
C GLU A 300 -12.54 -14.18 -11.99
N VAL A 301 -11.50 -14.83 -11.46
CA VAL A 301 -11.31 -16.28 -11.52
C VAL A 301 -12.46 -17.02 -10.81
N GLY A 302 -12.82 -16.58 -9.60
CA GLY A 302 -13.93 -17.16 -8.83
C GLY A 302 -15.27 -17.09 -9.57
N HIS A 303 -15.56 -15.98 -10.24
CA HIS A 303 -16.79 -15.83 -11.02
C HIS A 303 -16.81 -16.75 -12.25
N THR A 304 -15.70 -16.92 -12.97
CA THR A 304 -15.61 -17.88 -14.07
C THR A 304 -15.83 -19.32 -13.61
N LEU A 305 -15.23 -19.72 -12.48
CA LEU A 305 -15.39 -21.08 -11.95
C LEU A 305 -16.83 -21.35 -11.46
N ALA A 306 -17.50 -20.36 -10.86
CA ALA A 306 -18.86 -20.49 -10.35
C ALA A 306 -19.95 -20.62 -11.44
N GLN A 307 -19.65 -20.31 -12.71
CA GLN A 307 -20.58 -20.49 -13.83
C GLN A 307 -20.57 -21.91 -14.42
N LEU A 308 -19.53 -22.71 -14.12
CA LEU A 308 -19.36 -24.05 -14.68
C LEU A 308 -20.14 -25.09 -13.86
N GLN A 309 -20.77 -26.05 -14.55
CA GLN A 309 -21.52 -27.16 -13.93
C GLN A 309 -20.79 -28.51 -14.02
N ASP A 310 -19.90 -28.66 -15.00
CA ASP A 310 -19.10 -29.86 -15.22
C ASP A 310 -17.86 -29.84 -14.31
N MET A 311 -17.67 -30.93 -13.55
CA MET A 311 -16.56 -31.10 -12.62
C MET A 311 -15.19 -30.97 -13.28
N ASP A 312 -14.95 -31.70 -14.37
CA ASP A 312 -13.64 -31.74 -15.01
C ASP A 312 -13.38 -30.43 -15.74
N ALA A 313 -14.42 -29.76 -16.25
CA ALA A 313 -14.32 -28.39 -16.77
C ALA A 313 -13.95 -27.36 -15.68
N ILE A 314 -14.51 -27.44 -14.46
CA ILE A 314 -14.12 -26.59 -13.31
C ILE A 314 -12.64 -26.80 -13.01
N LEU A 315 -12.23 -28.06 -12.81
CA LEU A 315 -10.88 -28.41 -12.36
C LEU A 315 -9.81 -28.00 -13.38
N GLN A 316 -10.03 -28.25 -14.68
CA GLN A 316 -9.08 -27.87 -15.73
C GLN A 316 -8.99 -26.36 -15.93
N ASN A 317 -10.12 -25.62 -15.84
CA ASN A 317 -10.07 -24.15 -15.89
C ASN A 317 -9.42 -23.55 -14.65
N ALA A 318 -9.59 -24.15 -13.47
CA ALA A 318 -8.97 -23.67 -12.23
C ALA A 318 -7.44 -23.78 -12.30
N VAL A 319 -6.87 -24.94 -12.62
CA VAL A 319 -5.39 -25.07 -12.72
C VAL A 319 -4.81 -24.17 -13.81
N ARG A 320 -5.52 -24.01 -14.93
CA ARG A 320 -5.12 -23.10 -16.01
C ARG A 320 -5.12 -21.65 -15.52
N LEU A 321 -6.25 -21.11 -15.08
CA LEU A 321 -6.40 -19.71 -14.66
C LEU A 321 -5.47 -19.33 -13.51
N ILE A 322 -5.32 -20.21 -12.50
CA ILE A 322 -4.41 -19.97 -11.37
C ILE A 322 -2.95 -19.95 -11.85
N SER A 323 -2.55 -20.85 -12.75
CA SER A 323 -1.17 -20.83 -13.28
C SER A 323 -0.89 -19.66 -14.23
N GLU A 324 -1.86 -19.26 -15.07
CA GLU A 324 -1.73 -18.15 -16.03
C GLU A 324 -1.69 -16.79 -15.33
N GLN A 325 -2.59 -16.53 -14.38
CA GLN A 325 -2.70 -15.22 -13.72
C GLN A 325 -1.57 -14.96 -12.70
N PHE A 326 -1.08 -16.01 -12.05
CA PHE A 326 -0.04 -15.91 -11.00
C PHE A 326 1.34 -16.43 -11.45
N THR A 327 1.47 -16.93 -12.68
CA THR A 327 2.74 -17.42 -13.28
C THR A 327 3.42 -18.55 -12.49
N PHE A 328 2.64 -19.53 -12.03
CA PHE A 328 3.15 -20.69 -11.27
C PHE A 328 3.68 -21.83 -12.17
N TYR A 329 4.75 -22.50 -11.72
CA TYR A 329 5.39 -23.61 -12.46
C TYR A 329 4.52 -24.87 -12.48
N HIS A 330 3.95 -25.24 -11.34
CA HIS A 330 2.92 -26.26 -11.25
C HIS A 330 1.73 -25.76 -10.44
N VAL A 331 0.54 -26.10 -10.90
CA VAL A 331 -0.70 -26.06 -10.13
C VAL A 331 -1.40 -27.39 -10.37
N GLY A 332 -1.72 -28.09 -9.28
CA GLY A 332 -2.42 -29.38 -9.29
C GLY A 332 -3.62 -29.35 -8.35
N ILE A 333 -4.72 -30.00 -8.73
CA ILE A 333 -5.86 -30.22 -7.83
C ILE A 333 -5.98 -31.71 -7.55
N PHE A 334 -5.83 -32.07 -6.28
CA PHE A 334 -6.12 -33.39 -5.76
C PHE A 334 -7.51 -33.39 -5.14
N LEU A 335 -8.32 -34.41 -5.43
CA LEU A 335 -9.58 -34.68 -4.72
C LEU A 335 -9.42 -35.94 -3.86
N LEU A 336 -10.11 -36.00 -2.73
CA LEU A 336 -10.15 -37.21 -1.91
C LEU A 336 -11.01 -38.29 -2.56
N ASP A 337 -10.64 -39.55 -2.35
CA ASP A 337 -11.52 -40.69 -2.61
C ASP A 337 -12.69 -40.76 -1.61
N ALA A 338 -13.66 -41.65 -1.86
CA ALA A 338 -14.89 -41.74 -1.06
C ALA A 338 -14.59 -42.13 0.41
N GLU A 339 -13.55 -42.95 0.60
CA GLU A 339 -13.03 -43.41 1.88
C GLU A 339 -12.13 -42.39 2.59
N LYS A 340 -11.77 -41.28 1.91
CA LYS A 340 -10.84 -40.22 2.36
C LYS A 340 -9.47 -40.76 2.79
N GLN A 341 -9.00 -41.83 2.15
CA GLN A 341 -7.69 -42.47 2.36
C GLN A 341 -6.61 -41.95 1.41
N TYR A 342 -6.98 -41.55 0.18
CA TYR A 342 -6.05 -41.07 -0.83
C TYR A 342 -6.50 -39.74 -1.43
N ALA A 343 -5.55 -38.81 -1.55
CA ALA A 343 -5.67 -37.62 -2.38
C ALA A 343 -5.24 -37.99 -3.81
N VAL A 344 -6.18 -37.98 -4.75
CA VAL A 344 -5.99 -38.38 -6.17
C VAL A 344 -5.92 -37.14 -7.05
N LEU A 345 -4.87 -37.00 -7.86
CA LEU A 345 -4.71 -35.88 -8.78
C LEU A 345 -5.80 -35.93 -9.87
N ARG A 346 -6.52 -34.82 -10.07
CA ARG A 346 -7.66 -34.72 -11.00
C ARG A 346 -7.53 -33.64 -12.07
N ALA A 347 -6.77 -32.58 -11.83
CA ALA A 347 -6.32 -31.65 -12.86
C ALA A 347 -4.92 -31.12 -12.54
N ALA A 348 -4.17 -30.72 -13.57
CA ALA A 348 -2.86 -30.09 -13.43
C ALA A 348 -2.47 -29.31 -14.69
N ASN A 349 -1.74 -28.19 -14.54
CA ASN A 349 -1.35 -27.36 -15.67
C ASN A 349 -0.10 -27.87 -16.45
N SER A 350 0.91 -28.39 -15.74
CA SER A 350 2.24 -28.64 -16.32
C SER A 350 2.38 -30.02 -16.96
N GLU A 351 3.36 -30.20 -17.85
CA GLU A 351 3.64 -31.50 -18.50
C GLU A 351 3.88 -32.63 -17.49
N GLY A 352 4.56 -32.34 -16.37
CA GLY A 352 4.72 -33.26 -15.26
C GLY A 352 3.40 -33.65 -14.63
N GLY A 353 2.53 -32.66 -14.39
CA GLY A 353 1.15 -32.88 -13.98
C GLY A 353 0.35 -33.77 -14.93
N GLN A 354 0.48 -33.56 -16.24
CA GLN A 354 -0.20 -34.36 -17.26
C GLN A 354 0.29 -35.82 -17.28
N ARG A 355 1.59 -36.06 -17.08
CA ARG A 355 2.12 -37.44 -16.88
C ARG A 355 1.60 -38.06 -15.57
N MET A 356 1.51 -37.29 -14.49
CA MET A 356 0.91 -37.73 -13.22
C MET A 356 -0.58 -38.09 -13.35
N LEU A 357 -1.36 -37.31 -14.11
CA LEU A 357 -2.76 -37.59 -14.41
C LEU A 357 -2.91 -38.90 -15.19
N ALA A 358 -2.13 -39.11 -16.25
CA ALA A 358 -2.18 -40.33 -17.06
C ALA A 358 -1.93 -41.60 -16.20
N ARG A 359 -0.98 -41.54 -15.26
CA ARG A 359 -0.69 -42.63 -14.31
C ARG A 359 -1.58 -42.65 -13.05
N HIS A 360 -2.70 -41.89 -13.05
CA HIS A 360 -3.68 -41.82 -11.96
C HIS A 360 -3.03 -41.58 -10.59
N HIS A 361 -2.10 -40.62 -10.54
CA HIS A 361 -1.27 -40.39 -9.36
C HIS A 361 -2.12 -40.04 -8.13
N ARG A 362 -1.85 -40.77 -7.04
CA ARG A 362 -2.47 -40.59 -5.72
C ARG A 362 -1.43 -40.59 -4.61
N LEU A 363 -1.71 -39.83 -3.57
CA LEU A 363 -0.91 -39.70 -2.35
C LEU A 363 -1.76 -40.13 -1.15
N LYS A 364 -1.18 -40.90 -0.23
CA LYS A 364 -1.91 -41.37 0.96
C LYS A 364 -2.03 -40.23 1.99
N VAL A 365 -3.25 -40.01 2.46
CA VAL A 365 -3.60 -38.94 3.41
C VAL A 365 -2.82 -39.13 4.72
N GLY A 366 -2.28 -38.03 5.27
CA GLY A 366 -1.48 -37.99 6.49
C GLY A 366 -0.02 -38.48 6.35
N GLU A 367 0.28 -39.35 5.39
CA GLU A 367 1.57 -40.05 5.31
C GLU A 367 2.52 -39.55 4.20
N GLN A 368 2.01 -38.93 3.13
CA GLN A 368 2.81 -38.66 1.92
C GLN A 368 2.79 -37.19 1.46
N GLY A 369 3.95 -36.53 1.57
CA GLY A 369 4.20 -35.17 1.06
C GLY A 369 3.37 -34.08 1.76
N ILE A 370 3.52 -32.84 1.26
CA ILE A 370 2.76 -31.70 1.79
C ILE A 370 1.24 -31.88 1.54
N VAL A 371 0.87 -32.43 0.39
CA VAL A 371 -0.52 -32.66 -0.02
C VAL A 371 -1.21 -33.66 0.93
N GLY A 372 -0.54 -34.77 1.26
CA GLY A 372 -1.06 -35.73 2.24
C GLY A 372 -1.18 -35.13 3.64
N TYR A 373 -0.22 -34.29 4.06
CA TYR A 373 -0.30 -33.57 5.32
C TYR A 373 -1.51 -32.63 5.37
N VAL A 374 -1.70 -31.78 4.36
CA VAL A 374 -2.81 -30.81 4.29
C VAL A 374 -4.17 -31.52 4.22
N ALA A 375 -4.27 -32.62 3.48
CA ALA A 375 -5.46 -33.45 3.42
C ALA A 375 -5.89 -34.04 4.78
N ALA A 376 -4.93 -34.34 5.67
CA ALA A 376 -5.22 -34.86 7.01
C ALA A 376 -5.55 -33.75 8.01
N HIS A 377 -4.71 -32.71 8.07
CA HIS A 377 -4.77 -31.67 9.11
C HIS A 377 -5.77 -30.55 8.79
N ARG A 378 -6.16 -30.39 7.51
CA ARG A 378 -7.04 -29.31 7.02
C ARG A 378 -6.48 -27.90 7.20
N GLU A 379 -5.16 -27.79 7.36
CA GLU A 379 -4.41 -26.54 7.52
C GLU A 379 -3.50 -26.33 6.30
N ALA A 380 -3.44 -25.09 5.78
CA ALA A 380 -2.52 -24.72 4.71
C ALA A 380 -1.05 -24.82 5.15
N ARG A 381 -0.16 -25.21 4.23
CA ARG A 381 1.27 -25.37 4.54
C ARG A 381 2.16 -24.94 3.36
N ILE A 382 3.32 -24.40 3.68
CA ILE A 382 4.43 -24.11 2.74
C ILE A 382 5.65 -24.95 3.12
N ALA A 383 6.39 -25.42 2.11
CA ALA A 383 7.78 -25.85 2.23
C ALA A 383 8.68 -24.84 1.50
N LEU A 384 9.59 -24.18 2.23
CA LEU A 384 10.36 -23.03 1.71
C LEU A 384 11.59 -23.45 0.89
N ASP A 385 12.20 -24.59 1.21
CA ASP A 385 13.13 -25.28 0.33
C ASP A 385 12.86 -26.79 0.44
N VAL A 386 12.24 -27.38 -0.57
CA VAL A 386 11.77 -28.79 -0.54
C VAL A 386 12.94 -29.76 -0.33
N GLY A 387 14.16 -29.39 -0.73
CA GLY A 387 15.38 -30.14 -0.45
C GLY A 387 15.92 -30.03 0.99
N ARG A 388 15.21 -29.35 1.90
CA ARG A 388 15.58 -29.18 3.32
C ARG A 388 14.44 -29.45 4.30
N ASP A 389 13.19 -29.17 3.94
CA ASP A 389 12.02 -29.56 4.73
C ASP A 389 11.80 -31.08 4.59
N ALA A 390 12.25 -31.85 5.58
CA ALA A 390 12.46 -33.30 5.50
C ALA A 390 11.17 -34.17 5.60
N GLN A 391 10.20 -33.93 4.71
CA GLN A 391 9.08 -34.85 4.41
C GLN A 391 8.98 -35.12 2.89
N HIS A 392 10.15 -35.23 2.26
CA HIS A 392 10.32 -35.23 0.80
C HIS A 392 9.69 -36.43 0.11
N PHE A 393 8.88 -36.17 -0.92
CA PHE A 393 8.58 -37.13 -1.98
C PHE A 393 9.28 -36.63 -3.25
N ASP A 394 10.40 -37.26 -3.60
CA ASP A 394 11.23 -36.83 -4.73
C ASP A 394 10.51 -37.13 -6.05
N ASN A 395 9.74 -36.16 -6.54
CA ASN A 395 8.81 -36.36 -7.64
C ASN A 395 9.53 -36.24 -9.01
N PRO A 396 9.79 -37.34 -9.73
CA PRO A 396 10.53 -37.29 -10.99
C PRO A 396 9.76 -36.57 -12.10
N ASP A 397 8.45 -36.34 -11.92
CA ASP A 397 7.65 -35.57 -12.87
C ASP A 397 7.82 -34.04 -12.73
N LEU A 398 8.26 -33.55 -11.56
CA LEU A 398 8.46 -32.12 -11.25
C LEU A 398 9.89 -31.81 -10.73
N PRO A 399 10.96 -32.18 -11.48
CA PRO A 399 12.36 -32.16 -11.01
C PRO A 399 12.96 -30.75 -10.84
N HIS A 400 12.15 -29.70 -10.95
CA HIS A 400 12.58 -28.31 -10.78
C HIS A 400 11.91 -27.60 -9.60
N THR A 401 11.01 -28.27 -8.87
CA THR A 401 10.39 -27.71 -7.67
C THR A 401 11.43 -27.39 -6.61
N ARG A 402 11.34 -26.16 -6.07
CA ARG A 402 12.20 -25.65 -5.00
C ARG A 402 11.42 -25.07 -3.83
N SER A 403 10.21 -24.57 -4.03
CA SER A 403 9.25 -24.36 -2.94
C SER A 403 7.85 -24.79 -3.36
N GLU A 404 7.04 -25.14 -2.36
CA GLU A 404 5.75 -25.83 -2.52
C GLU A 404 4.74 -25.23 -1.52
N MET A 405 3.49 -25.05 -1.94
CA MET A 405 2.38 -24.60 -1.10
C MET A 405 1.17 -25.48 -1.37
N ALA A 406 0.58 -26.04 -0.32
CA ALA A 406 -0.68 -26.77 -0.39
C ALA A 406 -1.76 -26.09 0.46
N LEU A 407 -2.95 -25.97 -0.14
CA LEU A 407 -4.12 -25.29 0.41
C LEU A 407 -5.30 -26.27 0.46
N PRO A 408 -5.97 -26.46 1.62
CA PRO A 408 -7.08 -27.39 1.74
C PRO A 408 -8.32 -26.86 1.00
N LEU A 409 -8.99 -27.73 0.24
CA LEU A 409 -10.26 -27.44 -0.42
C LEU A 409 -11.41 -27.85 0.50
N ILE A 410 -11.97 -26.90 1.25
CA ILE A 410 -13.00 -27.15 2.27
C ILE A 410 -14.32 -26.50 1.85
N ALA A 411 -15.41 -27.27 1.89
CA ALA A 411 -16.76 -26.76 1.65
C ALA A 411 -17.75 -27.33 2.68
N ALA A 412 -18.49 -26.43 3.34
CA ALA A 412 -19.41 -26.76 4.44
C ALA A 412 -18.77 -27.55 5.61
N GLY A 413 -17.53 -27.18 5.98
CA GLY A 413 -16.79 -27.83 7.07
C GLY A 413 -16.16 -29.19 6.72
N ASP A 414 -16.29 -29.61 5.47
CA ASP A 414 -15.84 -30.92 5.00
C ASP A 414 -14.75 -30.75 3.92
N ILE A 415 -13.64 -31.46 4.08
CA ILE A 415 -12.52 -31.40 3.14
C ILE A 415 -12.79 -32.29 1.92
N LEU A 416 -12.67 -31.70 0.73
CA LEU A 416 -12.90 -32.32 -0.57
C LEU A 416 -11.59 -32.74 -1.25
N GLY A 417 -10.48 -32.10 -0.90
CA GLY A 417 -9.23 -32.18 -1.64
C GLY A 417 -8.21 -31.14 -1.20
N VAL A 418 -7.19 -30.96 -2.04
CA VAL A 418 -6.08 -30.03 -1.84
C VAL A 418 -5.72 -29.38 -3.18
N LEU A 419 -5.53 -28.06 -3.17
CA LEU A 419 -4.89 -27.30 -4.24
C LEU A 419 -3.39 -27.24 -3.93
N ASP A 420 -2.59 -27.79 -4.82
CA ASP A 420 -1.12 -27.81 -4.76
C ASP A 420 -0.54 -26.78 -5.75
N ILE A 421 0.47 -26.03 -5.32
CA ILE A 421 1.12 -24.96 -6.09
C ILE A 421 2.63 -25.05 -5.86
N GLN A 422 3.41 -25.19 -6.94
CA GLN A 422 4.86 -25.37 -6.85
C GLN A 422 5.63 -24.34 -7.69
N SER A 423 6.81 -23.96 -7.20
CA SER A 423 7.68 -22.95 -7.78
C SER A 423 9.11 -23.46 -7.96
N THR A 424 9.77 -23.03 -9.04
CA THR A 424 11.18 -23.32 -9.32
C THR A 424 12.17 -22.45 -8.52
N GLN A 425 11.66 -21.48 -7.76
CA GLN A 425 12.45 -20.66 -6.84
C GLN A 425 12.26 -21.16 -5.40
N ALA A 426 13.33 -21.11 -4.59
CA ALA A 426 13.23 -21.39 -3.16
C ALA A 426 12.77 -20.13 -2.42
N ASN A 427 11.95 -20.29 -1.37
CA ASN A 427 11.28 -19.21 -0.63
C ASN A 427 10.36 -18.34 -1.50
N ALA A 428 9.68 -18.94 -2.50
CA ALA A 428 8.77 -18.20 -3.40
C ALA A 428 7.41 -17.86 -2.77
N PHE A 429 7.12 -18.38 -1.58
CA PHE A 429 5.81 -18.31 -0.93
C PHE A 429 5.91 -17.79 0.51
N SER A 430 4.89 -17.08 0.95
CA SER A 430 4.76 -16.48 2.28
C SER A 430 3.37 -16.72 2.88
N GLN A 431 3.20 -16.37 4.16
CA GLN A 431 1.90 -16.44 4.82
C GLN A 431 0.85 -15.48 4.20
N GLU A 432 1.26 -14.39 3.56
CA GLU A 432 0.32 -13.50 2.85
C GLU A 432 -0.18 -14.15 1.56
N ASP A 433 0.62 -15.00 0.91
CA ASP A 433 0.18 -15.78 -0.26
C ASP A 433 -0.83 -16.86 0.13
N ILE A 434 -0.65 -17.56 1.26
CA ILE A 434 -1.69 -18.45 1.83
C ILE A 434 -2.99 -17.67 2.04
N ASN A 435 -2.94 -16.53 2.74
CA ASN A 435 -4.12 -15.73 3.05
C ASN A 435 -4.85 -15.22 1.79
N THR A 436 -4.12 -15.07 0.68
CA THR A 436 -4.62 -14.56 -0.61
C THR A 436 -5.19 -15.69 -1.47
N LEU A 437 -4.46 -16.81 -1.59
CA LEU A 437 -4.83 -17.94 -2.45
C LEU A 437 -5.82 -18.90 -1.78
N GLN A 438 -5.92 -18.93 -0.44
CA GLN A 438 -6.97 -19.69 0.25
C GLN A 438 -8.37 -19.20 -0.15
N VAL A 439 -8.55 -17.90 -0.43
CA VAL A 439 -9.84 -17.36 -0.92
C VAL A 439 -10.23 -17.98 -2.27
N LEU A 440 -9.25 -18.26 -3.15
CA LEU A 440 -9.49 -19.01 -4.39
C LEU A 440 -9.74 -20.50 -4.12
N ALA A 441 -9.02 -21.10 -3.16
CA ALA A 441 -9.23 -22.49 -2.75
C ALA A 441 -10.65 -22.72 -2.18
N ASP A 442 -11.17 -21.80 -1.36
CA ASP A 442 -12.51 -21.86 -0.77
C ASP A 442 -13.61 -21.70 -1.85
N GLN A 443 -13.42 -20.80 -2.81
CA GLN A 443 -14.31 -20.62 -3.96
C GLN A 443 -14.32 -21.84 -4.88
N LEU A 444 -13.14 -22.40 -5.17
CA LEU A 444 -12.95 -23.63 -5.93
C LEU A 444 -13.61 -24.82 -5.22
N ALA A 445 -13.41 -24.97 -3.90
CA ALA A 445 -14.06 -26.01 -3.10
C ALA A 445 -15.59 -25.88 -3.13
N THR A 446 -16.11 -24.65 -3.11
CA THR A 446 -17.55 -24.37 -3.25
C THR A 446 -18.07 -24.77 -4.64
N ALA A 447 -17.36 -24.44 -5.72
CA ALA A 447 -17.71 -24.87 -7.08
C ALA A 447 -17.70 -26.40 -7.23
N ILE A 448 -16.67 -27.07 -6.70
CA ILE A 448 -16.55 -28.54 -6.67
C ILE A 448 -17.74 -29.15 -5.89
N ARG A 449 -18.08 -28.62 -4.70
CA ARG A 449 -19.24 -29.10 -3.92
C ARG A 449 -20.54 -28.97 -4.72
N ASN A 450 -20.74 -27.85 -5.41
CA ASN A 450 -21.94 -27.62 -6.22
C ASN A 450 -22.04 -28.60 -7.40
N ALA A 451 -20.94 -28.86 -8.11
CA ALA A 451 -20.90 -29.84 -9.20
C ALA A 451 -21.10 -31.29 -8.71
N LEU A 452 -20.56 -31.65 -7.54
CA LEU A 452 -20.86 -32.94 -6.88
C LEU A 452 -22.36 -33.08 -6.57
N LEU A 453 -22.94 -32.11 -5.87
CA LEU A 453 -24.36 -32.13 -5.47
C LEU A 453 -25.31 -32.13 -6.68
N PHE A 454 -24.98 -31.40 -7.75
CA PHE A 454 -25.73 -31.43 -9.00
C PHE A 454 -25.67 -32.82 -9.66
N THR A 455 -24.47 -33.41 -9.75
CA THR A 455 -24.28 -34.76 -10.30
C THR A 455 -25.03 -35.83 -9.49
N GLU A 456 -25.00 -35.73 -8.17
CA GLU A 456 -25.73 -36.60 -7.25
C GLU A 456 -27.25 -36.45 -7.42
N SER A 457 -27.76 -35.22 -7.48
CA SER A 457 -29.17 -34.92 -7.71
C SER A 457 -29.70 -35.47 -9.04
N GLN A 458 -28.93 -35.34 -10.13
CA GLN A 458 -29.30 -35.92 -11.43
C GLN A 458 -29.34 -37.45 -11.37
N ARG A 459 -28.35 -38.10 -10.74
CA ARG A 459 -28.34 -39.56 -10.55
C ARG A 459 -29.51 -40.05 -9.70
N ALA A 460 -29.86 -39.32 -8.63
CA ALA A 460 -31.02 -39.61 -7.79
C ALA A 460 -32.34 -39.47 -8.56
N LEU A 461 -32.49 -38.41 -9.37
CA LEU A 461 -33.65 -38.19 -10.23
C LEU A 461 -33.79 -39.30 -11.29
N GLU A 462 -32.69 -39.72 -11.92
CA GLU A 462 -32.69 -40.86 -12.85
C GLU A 462 -33.06 -42.17 -12.16
N ALA A 463 -32.47 -42.48 -11.01
CA ALA A 463 -32.78 -43.68 -10.25
C ALA A 463 -34.26 -43.73 -9.83
N ALA A 464 -34.80 -42.60 -9.34
CA ALA A 464 -36.21 -42.48 -9.00
C ALA A 464 -37.12 -42.67 -10.23
N ARG A 465 -36.79 -42.06 -11.38
CA ARG A 465 -37.52 -42.25 -12.64
C ARG A 465 -37.54 -43.72 -13.08
N ARG A 466 -36.40 -44.41 -13.02
CA ARG A 466 -36.29 -45.84 -13.39
C ARG A 466 -37.12 -46.72 -12.45
N ALA A 467 -37.00 -46.52 -11.13
CA ALA A 467 -37.78 -47.27 -10.14
C ALA A 467 -39.31 -47.03 -10.28
N TYR A 468 -39.72 -45.80 -10.58
CA TYR A 468 -41.12 -45.44 -10.77
C TYR A 468 -41.72 -46.02 -12.06
N ALA A 469 -40.95 -46.03 -13.15
CA ALA A 469 -41.36 -46.67 -14.41
C ALA A 469 -41.52 -48.20 -14.24
N GLU A 470 -40.59 -48.86 -13.52
CA GLU A 470 -40.68 -50.29 -13.23
C GLU A 470 -41.86 -50.62 -12.30
N SER A 471 -42.07 -49.84 -11.23
CA SER A 471 -43.23 -49.98 -10.34
C SER A 471 -44.56 -49.80 -11.10
N THR A 472 -44.62 -48.83 -12.02
CA THR A 472 -45.78 -48.62 -12.90
C THR A 472 -46.01 -49.83 -13.81
N ARG A 473 -44.96 -50.34 -14.45
CA ARG A 473 -45.01 -51.53 -15.33
C ARG A 473 -45.53 -52.77 -14.58
N GLN A 474 -44.97 -53.07 -13.42
CA GLN A 474 -45.38 -54.22 -12.60
C GLN A 474 -46.86 -54.11 -12.16
N ALA A 475 -47.29 -52.93 -11.71
CA ALA A 475 -48.67 -52.71 -11.27
C ALA A 475 -49.71 -52.72 -12.41
N TRP A 476 -49.27 -52.54 -13.66
CA TRP A 476 -50.09 -52.77 -14.86
C TRP A 476 -50.07 -54.23 -15.31
N GLN A 477 -48.90 -54.89 -15.29
CA GLN A 477 -48.79 -56.33 -15.59
C GLN A 477 -49.67 -57.18 -14.67
N GLN A 478 -49.66 -56.94 -13.36
CA GLN A 478 -50.53 -57.63 -12.42
C GLN A 478 -52.02 -57.41 -12.74
N PHE A 479 -52.44 -56.15 -12.94
CA PHE A 479 -53.84 -55.82 -13.23
C PHE A 479 -54.34 -56.44 -14.55
N LEU A 480 -53.47 -56.57 -15.55
CA LEU A 480 -53.78 -57.23 -16.82
C LEU A 480 -53.76 -58.76 -16.71
N GLN A 481 -52.98 -59.35 -15.80
CA GLN A 481 -53.03 -60.79 -15.50
C GLN A 481 -54.30 -61.18 -14.73
N GLU A 482 -54.77 -60.33 -13.82
CA GLU A 482 -55.99 -60.55 -13.03
C GLU A 482 -57.29 -60.42 -13.88
N ARG A 483 -57.24 -59.74 -15.03
CA ARG A 483 -58.40 -59.54 -15.93
C ARG A 483 -58.33 -60.42 -17.19
N ARG A 484 -59.32 -61.31 -17.34
CA ARG A 484 -59.50 -62.16 -18.53
C ARG A 484 -59.99 -61.43 -19.80
N GLN A 485 -60.26 -60.12 -19.73
CA GLN A 485 -60.74 -59.30 -20.85
C GLN A 485 -59.81 -58.09 -21.01
N PRO A 486 -58.89 -58.10 -21.99
CA PRO A 486 -57.86 -57.06 -22.13
C PRO A 486 -58.27 -55.83 -22.95
N GLY A 487 -59.40 -55.88 -23.67
CA GLY A 487 -59.86 -54.77 -24.49
C GLY A 487 -61.25 -54.98 -25.10
N TYR A 488 -61.68 -53.98 -25.86
CA TYR A 488 -62.97 -53.96 -26.57
C TYR A 488 -62.76 -53.55 -28.03
N LEU A 489 -63.63 -54.04 -28.90
CA LEU A 489 -63.76 -53.64 -30.29
C LEU A 489 -65.14 -52.99 -30.48
N CYS A 490 -65.21 -51.87 -31.21
CA CYS A 490 -66.45 -51.42 -31.83
C CYS A 490 -66.41 -51.80 -33.32
N ASP A 491 -67.52 -52.27 -33.87
CA ASP A 491 -67.64 -52.66 -35.28
C ASP A 491 -68.40 -51.60 -36.12
N GLU A 492 -68.61 -51.91 -37.39
CA GLU A 492 -69.29 -51.03 -38.36
C GLU A 492 -70.81 -50.94 -38.14
N LEU A 493 -71.36 -51.64 -37.13
CA LEU A 493 -72.75 -51.55 -36.68
C LEU A 493 -72.86 -50.83 -35.31
N ASP A 494 -71.78 -50.17 -34.87
CA ASP A 494 -71.65 -49.48 -33.57
C ASP A 494 -71.81 -50.43 -32.35
N MET A 495 -71.54 -51.73 -32.54
CA MET A 495 -71.60 -52.72 -31.47
C MET A 495 -70.25 -52.87 -30.74
N VAL A 496 -70.22 -52.44 -29.47
CA VAL A 496 -69.06 -52.63 -28.59
C VAL A 496 -69.05 -54.04 -27.99
N SER A 497 -67.99 -54.81 -28.26
CA SER A 497 -67.81 -56.20 -27.81
C SER A 497 -66.44 -56.42 -27.14
N PRO A 498 -66.32 -57.32 -26.14
CA PRO A 498 -65.03 -57.65 -25.52
C PRO A 498 -64.20 -58.54 -26.46
N VAL A 499 -62.95 -58.16 -26.73
CA VAL A 499 -62.10 -58.83 -27.72
C VAL A 499 -61.01 -59.68 -27.05
N GLN A 500 -60.66 -60.82 -27.67
CA GLN A 500 -59.42 -61.53 -27.32
C GLN A 500 -58.21 -60.85 -28.00
N PRO A 501 -57.01 -60.92 -27.41
CA PRO A 501 -55.90 -60.05 -27.82
C PRO A 501 -55.16 -60.57 -29.09
N GLU A 502 -55.79 -60.42 -30.26
CA GLU A 502 -55.14 -60.58 -31.56
C GLU A 502 -54.30 -59.34 -31.89
N TRP A 503 -53.01 -59.39 -31.55
CA TRP A 503 -52.07 -58.30 -31.79
C TRP A 503 -51.59 -58.24 -33.23
N THR A 504 -52.16 -57.35 -34.04
CA THR A 504 -51.74 -57.10 -35.42
C THR A 504 -50.37 -56.39 -35.52
N PRO A 505 -49.65 -56.47 -36.66
CA PRO A 505 -48.30 -55.92 -36.79
C PRO A 505 -48.21 -54.42 -36.50
N GLU A 506 -49.19 -53.63 -36.92
CA GLU A 506 -49.26 -52.19 -36.65
C GLU A 506 -49.49 -51.87 -35.18
N MET A 507 -50.25 -52.70 -34.46
CA MET A 507 -50.42 -52.58 -33.01
C MET A 507 -49.12 -52.95 -32.28
N GLN A 508 -48.44 -54.02 -32.69
CA GLN A 508 -47.14 -54.39 -32.13
C GLN A 508 -46.08 -53.30 -32.37
N ALA A 509 -46.06 -52.70 -33.56
CA ALA A 509 -45.17 -51.58 -33.89
C ALA A 509 -45.45 -50.35 -33.03
N ALA A 510 -46.72 -49.97 -32.81
CA ALA A 510 -47.07 -48.85 -31.92
C ALA A 510 -46.67 -49.13 -30.46
N LEU A 511 -46.85 -50.38 -29.99
CA LEU A 511 -46.47 -50.83 -28.65
C LEU A 511 -44.96 -50.71 -28.40
N GLN A 512 -44.14 -51.14 -29.37
CA GLN A 512 -42.67 -51.10 -29.28
C GLN A 512 -42.10 -49.70 -29.51
N ALA A 513 -42.65 -48.94 -30.47
CA ALA A 513 -42.11 -47.64 -30.88
C ALA A 513 -42.55 -46.48 -29.98
N GLY A 514 -43.61 -46.64 -29.17
CA GLY A 514 -44.08 -45.60 -28.26
C GLY A 514 -44.58 -44.33 -28.98
N ARG A 515 -45.04 -44.46 -30.22
CA ARG A 515 -45.62 -43.38 -31.04
C ARG A 515 -46.75 -43.91 -31.93
N ILE A 516 -47.55 -43.02 -32.49
CA ILE A 516 -48.58 -43.37 -33.48
C ILE A 516 -47.91 -44.03 -34.72
N ILE A 517 -48.52 -45.11 -35.22
CA ILE A 517 -48.13 -45.81 -36.44
C ILE A 517 -49.33 -45.87 -37.40
N THR A 518 -49.13 -45.44 -38.64
CA THR A 518 -50.10 -45.55 -39.75
C THR A 518 -49.52 -46.50 -40.81
N PRO A 519 -49.95 -47.77 -40.89
CA PRO A 519 -49.43 -48.72 -41.89
C PRO A 519 -49.98 -48.47 -43.31
N ASP A 520 -51.14 -47.83 -43.40
CA ASP A 520 -51.83 -47.45 -44.62
C ASP A 520 -52.57 -46.10 -44.41
N GLU A 521 -53.27 -45.62 -45.43
CA GLU A 521 -53.96 -44.31 -45.40
C GLU A 521 -55.18 -44.23 -44.47
N HIS A 522 -55.78 -45.37 -44.12
CA HIS A 522 -57.06 -45.50 -43.41
C HIS A 522 -56.90 -46.11 -42.01
N THR A 523 -55.81 -46.83 -41.71
CA THR A 523 -55.52 -47.43 -40.40
C THR A 523 -54.55 -46.57 -39.57
N LEU A 524 -54.84 -46.42 -38.27
CA LEU A 524 -53.99 -45.71 -37.31
C LEU A 524 -53.94 -46.48 -35.99
N ALA A 525 -52.74 -46.80 -35.51
CA ALA A 525 -52.48 -47.44 -34.21
C ALA A 525 -51.79 -46.44 -33.26
N ALA A 526 -52.47 -46.05 -32.19
CA ALA A 526 -52.01 -45.07 -31.20
C ALA A 526 -51.72 -45.74 -29.84
N PRO A 527 -50.53 -45.56 -29.25
CA PRO A 527 -50.15 -46.23 -28.01
C PRO A 527 -50.79 -45.56 -26.78
N VAL A 528 -51.48 -46.34 -25.95
CA VAL A 528 -51.98 -45.89 -24.65
C VAL A 528 -50.80 -45.83 -23.69
N GLN A 529 -50.41 -44.63 -23.26
CA GLN A 529 -49.24 -44.42 -22.40
C GLN A 529 -49.60 -43.82 -21.05
N VAL A 530 -49.18 -44.50 -19.97
CA VAL A 530 -49.28 -44.00 -18.60
C VAL A 530 -47.87 -43.69 -18.11
N ARG A 531 -47.60 -42.40 -17.85
CA ARG A 531 -46.34 -41.92 -17.24
C ARG A 531 -45.07 -42.39 -17.98
N GLY A 532 -45.15 -42.49 -19.31
CA GLY A 532 -44.04 -42.93 -20.19
C GLY A 532 -43.93 -44.44 -20.40
N GLN A 533 -44.82 -45.25 -19.82
CA GLN A 533 -44.93 -46.68 -20.11
C GLN A 533 -46.14 -46.94 -21.02
N THR A 534 -45.91 -47.53 -22.19
CA THR A 534 -47.01 -48.04 -23.04
C THR A 534 -47.67 -49.22 -22.34
N ILE A 535 -49.01 -49.19 -22.22
CA ILE A 535 -49.82 -50.22 -21.55
C ILE A 535 -50.82 -50.90 -22.49
N GLY A 536 -51.03 -50.36 -23.69
CA GLY A 536 -51.97 -50.88 -24.69
C GLY A 536 -51.93 -50.04 -25.97
N VAL A 537 -52.83 -50.33 -26.90
CA VAL A 537 -52.95 -49.61 -28.19
C VAL A 537 -54.42 -49.42 -28.52
N VAL A 538 -54.80 -48.22 -28.96
CA VAL A 538 -56.07 -47.97 -29.66
C VAL A 538 -55.80 -48.08 -31.15
N ARG A 539 -56.46 -49.00 -31.84
CA ARG A 539 -56.44 -49.07 -33.30
C ARG A 539 -57.74 -48.49 -33.86
N LEU A 540 -57.61 -47.52 -34.76
CA LEU A 540 -58.70 -46.92 -35.51
C LEU A 540 -58.55 -47.29 -36.98
N ARG A 541 -59.68 -47.49 -37.68
CA ARG A 541 -59.75 -47.75 -39.11
C ARG A 541 -60.88 -46.90 -39.70
N LYS A 542 -60.57 -46.06 -40.70
CA LYS A 542 -61.60 -45.36 -41.49
C LYS A 542 -62.23 -46.31 -42.52
N ALA A 543 -63.41 -45.96 -43.04
CA ALA A 543 -63.99 -46.63 -44.20
C ALA A 543 -63.11 -46.45 -45.45
N ALA A 544 -63.22 -47.37 -46.42
CA ALA A 544 -62.33 -47.43 -47.60
C ALA A 544 -62.56 -46.31 -48.65
N ASP A 545 -63.56 -45.46 -48.42
CA ASP A 545 -63.93 -44.28 -49.21
C ASP A 545 -63.66 -42.96 -48.46
N ALA A 546 -63.20 -43.02 -47.21
CA ALA A 546 -62.94 -41.85 -46.37
C ALA A 546 -61.55 -41.24 -46.63
N PRO A 547 -61.37 -39.91 -46.48
CA PRO A 547 -60.07 -39.27 -46.67
C PRO A 547 -59.03 -39.75 -45.66
N SER A 548 -57.76 -39.79 -46.08
CA SER A 548 -56.64 -40.31 -45.27
C SER A 548 -56.37 -39.50 -43.99
N TRP A 549 -55.66 -40.10 -43.03
CA TRP A 549 -55.38 -39.49 -41.71
C TRP A 549 -54.54 -38.20 -41.81
N ASN A 550 -55.18 -37.05 -41.54
CA ASN A 550 -54.53 -35.74 -41.50
C ASN A 550 -53.92 -35.42 -40.12
N GLU A 551 -53.15 -34.33 -40.01
CA GLU A 551 -52.40 -34.01 -38.78
C GLU A 551 -53.28 -33.48 -37.63
N GLU A 552 -54.41 -32.83 -37.94
CA GLU A 552 -55.39 -32.38 -36.93
C GLU A 552 -56.12 -33.59 -36.32
N GLU A 553 -56.52 -34.57 -37.14
CA GLU A 553 -57.09 -35.84 -36.70
C GLU A 553 -56.11 -36.64 -35.83
N ARG A 554 -54.83 -36.72 -36.24
CA ARG A 554 -53.78 -37.38 -35.43
C ARG A 554 -53.59 -36.69 -34.08
N THR A 555 -53.61 -35.36 -34.06
CA THR A 555 -53.51 -34.55 -32.83
C THR A 555 -54.71 -34.79 -31.91
N LEU A 556 -55.93 -34.87 -32.48
CA LEU A 556 -57.15 -35.21 -31.74
C LEU A 556 -57.09 -36.64 -31.19
N VAL A 557 -56.68 -37.63 -31.98
CA VAL A 557 -56.53 -39.02 -31.53
C VAL A 557 -55.48 -39.13 -30.43
N GLN A 558 -54.34 -38.44 -30.54
CA GLN A 558 -53.33 -38.39 -29.48
C GLN A 558 -53.92 -37.86 -28.17
N ALA A 559 -54.62 -36.73 -28.20
CA ALA A 559 -55.25 -36.14 -27.01
C ALA A 559 -56.35 -37.05 -26.40
N LEU A 560 -57.15 -37.73 -27.23
CA LEU A 560 -58.16 -38.69 -26.77
C LEU A 560 -57.51 -39.93 -26.13
N VAL A 561 -56.40 -40.43 -26.68
CA VAL A 561 -55.66 -41.59 -26.16
C VAL A 561 -54.93 -41.25 -24.85
N GLU A 562 -54.44 -40.01 -24.70
CA GLU A 562 -53.90 -39.51 -23.43
C GLU A 562 -54.96 -39.40 -22.34
N GLN A 563 -56.15 -38.86 -22.66
CA GLN A 563 -57.28 -38.82 -21.72
C GLN A 563 -57.77 -40.23 -21.36
N LEU A 564 -57.82 -41.15 -22.32
CA LEU A 564 -58.12 -42.56 -22.07
C LEU A 564 -57.08 -43.18 -21.12
N ALA A 565 -55.79 -42.98 -21.36
CA ALA A 565 -54.72 -43.51 -20.51
C ALA A 565 -54.86 -43.02 -19.05
N LEU A 566 -55.14 -41.73 -18.86
CA LEU A 566 -55.39 -41.14 -17.54
C LEU A 566 -56.65 -41.71 -16.87
N ALA A 567 -57.74 -41.88 -17.63
CA ALA A 567 -58.99 -42.44 -17.13
C ALA A 567 -58.84 -43.91 -16.68
N VAL A 568 -58.18 -44.75 -17.48
CA VAL A 568 -57.99 -46.17 -17.12
C VAL A 568 -56.97 -46.33 -15.98
N ASP A 569 -55.91 -45.51 -15.88
CA ASP A 569 -55.04 -45.53 -14.69
C ASP A 569 -55.78 -45.10 -13.42
N SER A 570 -56.63 -44.08 -13.51
CA SER A 570 -57.47 -43.63 -12.40
C SER A 570 -58.46 -44.72 -11.94
N ALA A 571 -59.13 -45.39 -12.89
CA ALA A 571 -60.04 -46.50 -12.61
C ALA A 571 -59.32 -47.73 -12.03
N ARG A 572 -58.10 -48.03 -12.50
CA ARG A 572 -57.22 -49.07 -11.97
C ARG A 572 -56.81 -48.77 -10.54
N LEU A 573 -56.32 -47.55 -10.26
CA LEU A 573 -55.91 -47.09 -8.93
C LEU A 573 -57.08 -47.11 -7.94
N TYR A 574 -58.27 -46.66 -8.36
CA TYR A 574 -59.48 -46.74 -7.54
C TYR A 574 -59.86 -48.18 -7.21
N THR A 575 -59.86 -49.07 -8.21
CA THR A 575 -60.18 -50.50 -8.04
C THR A 575 -59.18 -51.20 -7.10
N ALA A 576 -57.88 -50.95 -7.27
CA ALA A 576 -56.84 -51.48 -6.38
C ALA A 576 -57.00 -50.97 -4.93
N THR A 577 -57.39 -49.69 -4.77
CA THR A 577 -57.64 -49.10 -3.45
C THR A 577 -58.87 -49.71 -2.77
N GLN A 578 -59.96 -49.94 -3.51
CA GLN A 578 -61.17 -50.61 -3.01
C GLN A 578 -60.91 -52.07 -2.60
N LEU A 579 -60.23 -52.85 -3.45
CA LEU A 579 -59.85 -54.24 -3.14
C LEU A 579 -58.94 -54.33 -1.91
N ARG A 580 -58.02 -53.37 -1.75
CA ARG A 580 -57.16 -53.26 -0.57
C ARG A 580 -57.96 -52.94 0.68
N ALA A 581 -58.82 -51.92 0.62
CA ALA A 581 -59.64 -51.50 1.76
C ALA A 581 -60.58 -52.61 2.24
N GLU A 582 -61.24 -53.34 1.33
CA GLU A 582 -62.11 -54.46 1.69
C GLU A 582 -61.32 -55.64 2.29
N ARG A 583 -60.13 -55.95 1.76
CA ARG A 583 -59.25 -56.98 2.34
C ARG A 583 -58.77 -56.59 3.75
N GLU A 584 -58.40 -55.33 3.97
CA GLU A 584 -57.99 -54.82 5.29
C GLU A 584 -59.20 -54.84 6.26
N ARG A 585 -60.40 -54.44 5.80
CA ARG A 585 -61.65 -54.49 6.56
C ARG A 585 -62.01 -55.91 7.01
N LEU A 586 -62.03 -56.87 6.08
CA LEU A 586 -62.33 -58.28 6.36
C LEU A 586 -61.30 -58.88 7.33
N THR A 587 -60.02 -58.59 7.14
CA THR A 587 -58.96 -59.08 8.03
C THR A 587 -59.14 -58.53 9.45
N ALA A 588 -59.44 -57.24 9.60
CA ALA A 588 -59.72 -56.62 10.89
C ALA A 588 -60.99 -57.17 11.55
N GLU A 589 -62.05 -57.42 10.78
CA GLU A 589 -63.31 -58.00 11.27
C GLU A 589 -63.08 -59.41 11.85
N ILE A 590 -62.38 -60.28 11.12
CA ILE A 590 -62.06 -61.65 11.56
C ILE A 590 -61.18 -61.62 12.82
N VAL A 591 -60.15 -60.76 12.86
CA VAL A 591 -59.28 -60.60 14.04
C VAL A 591 -60.06 -60.08 15.26
N ASN A 592 -61.00 -59.15 15.07
CA ASN A 592 -61.82 -58.64 16.17
C ASN A 592 -62.81 -59.69 16.70
N ARG A 593 -63.40 -60.53 15.84
CA ARG A 593 -64.23 -61.67 16.27
C ARG A 593 -63.40 -62.72 17.03
N MET A 594 -62.19 -63.04 16.56
CA MET A 594 -61.29 -63.95 17.29
C MET A 594 -60.88 -63.38 18.66
N ARG A 595 -60.68 -62.06 18.78
CA ARG A 595 -60.35 -61.37 20.04
C ARG A 595 -61.55 -61.09 20.95
N ALA A 596 -62.78 -61.47 20.57
CA ALA A 596 -63.99 -61.22 21.37
C ALA A 596 -64.14 -62.19 22.57
N SER A 597 -63.27 -63.19 22.69
CA SER A 597 -63.17 -64.07 23.86
C SER A 597 -61.71 -64.17 24.34
N ASN A 598 -61.54 -64.38 25.64
CA ASN A 598 -60.24 -64.64 26.28
C ASN A 598 -60.00 -66.14 26.56
N ASP A 599 -60.96 -67.02 26.24
CA ASP A 599 -60.78 -68.48 26.33
C ASP A 599 -60.11 -69.02 25.05
N PRO A 600 -58.93 -69.66 25.15
CA PRO A 600 -58.24 -70.26 24.01
C PRO A 600 -59.10 -71.22 23.18
N GLN A 601 -59.98 -72.01 23.80
CA GLN A 601 -60.81 -72.98 23.06
C GLN A 601 -61.85 -72.26 22.17
N THR A 602 -62.50 -71.24 22.72
CA THR A 602 -63.42 -70.36 21.98
C THR A 602 -62.70 -69.56 20.89
N ILE A 603 -61.49 -69.06 21.14
CA ILE A 603 -60.68 -68.35 20.13
C ILE A 603 -60.39 -69.28 18.95
N LEU A 604 -59.88 -70.50 19.20
CA LEU A 604 -59.56 -71.49 18.17
C LEU A 604 -60.79 -71.91 17.35
N ARG A 605 -61.93 -72.15 18.03
CA ARG A 605 -63.19 -72.51 17.37
C ARG A 605 -63.70 -71.39 16.47
N THR A 606 -63.67 -70.15 16.95
CA THR A 606 -64.06 -68.97 16.16
C THR A 606 -63.11 -68.76 14.98
N ALA A 607 -61.79 -68.91 15.18
CA ALA A 607 -60.79 -68.79 14.13
C ALA A 607 -61.04 -69.78 12.98
N VAL A 608 -61.24 -71.06 13.27
CA VAL A 608 -61.55 -72.09 12.26
C VAL A 608 -62.82 -71.74 11.49
N GLN A 609 -63.88 -71.30 12.17
CA GLN A 609 -65.17 -71.05 11.54
C GLN A 609 -65.17 -69.77 10.68
N GLU A 610 -64.54 -68.68 11.14
CA GLU A 610 -64.40 -67.44 10.37
C GLU A 610 -63.44 -67.61 9.18
N LEU A 611 -62.28 -68.27 9.36
CA LEU A 611 -61.36 -68.56 8.26
C LEU A 611 -62.01 -69.41 7.17
N ARG A 612 -62.77 -70.44 7.54
CA ARG A 612 -63.51 -71.27 6.57
C ARG A 612 -64.50 -70.44 5.75
N ASN A 613 -65.30 -69.61 6.44
CA ASN A 613 -66.33 -68.79 5.80
C ASN A 613 -65.73 -67.68 4.92
N ALA A 614 -64.68 -67.00 5.38
CA ALA A 614 -64.06 -65.87 4.69
C ALA A 614 -63.21 -66.28 3.48
N LEU A 615 -62.59 -67.47 3.52
CA LEU A 615 -61.78 -68.00 2.40
C LEU A 615 -62.59 -68.90 1.45
N GLY A 616 -63.86 -69.19 1.75
CA GLY A 616 -64.72 -70.06 0.96
C GLY A 616 -64.25 -71.52 0.89
N VAL A 617 -63.38 -71.96 1.80
CA VAL A 617 -62.77 -73.30 1.78
C VAL A 617 -63.73 -74.35 2.36
N SER A 618 -63.70 -75.57 1.82
CA SER A 618 -64.56 -76.67 2.26
C SER A 618 -64.27 -77.13 3.70
N GLN A 619 -63.01 -77.05 4.12
CA GLN A 619 -62.53 -77.46 5.44
C GLN A 619 -61.45 -76.50 5.93
N ALA A 620 -61.43 -76.24 7.24
CA ALA A 620 -60.34 -75.58 7.94
C ALA A 620 -60.10 -76.33 9.26
N GLN A 621 -58.86 -76.32 9.73
CA GLN A 621 -58.44 -76.93 10.99
C GLN A 621 -57.30 -76.11 11.59
N VAL A 622 -57.28 -75.98 12.92
CA VAL A 622 -56.14 -75.48 13.67
C VAL A 622 -55.77 -76.54 14.71
N LEU A 623 -54.49 -76.81 14.83
CA LEU A 623 -53.89 -77.67 15.84
C LEU A 623 -52.82 -76.84 16.55
N LEU A 624 -52.78 -76.90 17.88
CA LEU A 624 -51.64 -76.41 18.65
C LEU A 624 -50.68 -77.58 18.87
N GLN A 625 -49.39 -77.34 18.67
CA GLN A 625 -48.36 -78.30 19.04
C GLN A 625 -48.22 -78.30 20.57
N PRO A 626 -48.32 -79.46 21.25
CA PRO A 626 -47.95 -79.54 22.67
C PRO A 626 -46.45 -79.29 22.82
N GLU A 627 -46.03 -78.71 23.95
CA GLU A 627 -44.62 -78.68 24.32
C GLU A 627 -44.14 -80.13 24.56
N GLU A 628 -42.93 -80.45 24.10
CA GLU A 628 -42.26 -81.70 24.41
C GLU A 628 -41.53 -81.52 25.76
N GLU A 629 -41.87 -82.34 26.76
CA GLU A 629 -41.25 -82.37 28.10
C GLU A 629 -39.87 -83.07 28.11
#